data_AF-A0A8S1EUH4-F1
#
_entry.id   AF-A0A8S1EUH4-F1
#
_cell.length_a   1.000
_cell.length_b   1.000
_cell.length_c   1.000
_cell.angle_alpha   90.00
_cell.angle_beta   90.00
_cell.angle_gamma   90.00
#
_symmetry.space_group_name_H-M   'P 1'
#
loop_
_entity.id
_entity.type
_entity.pdbx_description
1 polymer ?
#
loop_
_entity_poly.entity_id
_entity_poly.type
_entity_poly.pdbx_seq_one_letter_code
_entity_poly.pdbx_strand_id
1 'polypeptide(L)'
;MAEARSAAALSFAVTHDGVSVSYDQELLRDIWHGISRSYKRRVGRFKNDFVNGMFPANSWTLGLVVAAVAIFSVLKHDLSYGILPFLQDYIVHYIFGDGYLGQSISILVAGALTWLIFVQTLRLSIKMLLEYKGWMYESPGKPVSKPTKIWLAILHIISKAGPMLHSFQGALPRLPLPKLDDTIRKHLLSMRPILDDEEYEELEFLSERFRKGVGRRLQRYLTLKSWFSTNYVTDWWEEFVYMRQRSPIMINSNYYGFVRFNI
;
A
#
# COMPACT_ATOMS: atom_id res chain seq x y z
N MET A 1 -5.71 21.01 22.89
CA MET A 1 -5.25 22.19 23.67
C MET A 1 -4.11 22.98 23.01
N ALA A 2 -3.25 22.39 22.16
CA ALA A 2 -2.18 23.14 21.48
C ALA A 2 -2.70 24.12 20.39
N GLU A 3 -3.77 23.76 19.68
CA GLU A 3 -4.33 24.59 18.59
C GLU A 3 -4.99 25.89 19.08
N ALA A 4 -5.53 25.90 20.30
CA ALA A 4 -6.10 27.10 20.92
C ALA A 4 -5.03 28.13 21.33
N ARG A 5 -3.79 27.69 21.59
CA ARG A 5 -2.67 28.60 21.89
C ARG A 5 -2.04 29.18 20.62
N SER A 6 -2.06 28.46 19.49
CA SER A 6 -1.54 28.99 18.21
C SER A 6 -2.39 30.13 17.64
N ALA A 7 -3.69 30.18 17.96
CA ALA A 7 -4.60 31.25 17.53
C ALA A 7 -4.37 32.59 18.26
N ALA A 8 -3.57 32.60 19.35
CA ALA A 8 -3.26 33.81 20.13
C ALA A 8 -1.99 34.55 19.65
N ALA A 9 -1.31 34.06 18.59
CA ALA A 9 -0.08 34.67 18.06
C ALA A 9 -0.26 36.07 17.47
N LEU A 10 -1.48 36.35 17.00
CA LEU A 10 -1.89 37.59 16.37
C LEU A 10 -3.24 37.97 16.99
N SER A 11 -3.21 38.80 18.03
CA SER A 11 -4.44 39.35 18.60
C SER A 11 -4.77 40.64 17.83
N PHE A 12 -5.86 40.62 17.08
CA PHE A 12 -6.42 41.82 16.45
C PHE A 12 -7.47 42.40 17.40
N ALA A 13 -7.18 43.56 17.98
CA ALA A 13 -8.15 44.30 18.78
C ALA A 13 -8.47 45.62 18.06
N VAL A 14 -9.73 45.79 17.66
CA VAL A 14 -10.23 47.04 17.09
C VAL A 14 -10.58 47.97 18.25
N THR A 15 -9.78 49.01 18.46
CA THR A 15 -10.04 50.06 19.45
C THR A 15 -10.62 51.30 18.75
N HIS A 16 -11.15 52.25 19.51
CA HIS A 16 -11.78 53.45 18.93
C HIS A 16 -10.81 54.35 18.14
N ASP A 17 -9.49 54.15 18.32
CA ASP A 17 -8.41 54.86 17.63
C ASP A 17 -7.82 54.08 16.44
N GLY A 18 -8.33 52.88 16.13
CA GLY A 18 -7.87 52.04 15.02
C GLY A 18 -7.66 50.58 15.36
N VAL A 19 -7.00 49.84 14.48
CA VAL A 19 -6.70 48.41 14.67
C VAL A 19 -5.36 48.26 15.38
N SER A 20 -5.38 47.73 16.60
CA SER A 20 -4.16 47.34 17.34
C SER A 20 -3.84 45.86 17.08
N VAL A 21 -2.61 45.59 16.66
CA VAL A 21 -2.10 44.24 16.41
C VAL A 21 -0.98 43.96 17.40
N SER A 22 -1.22 43.07 18.35
CA SER A 22 -0.16 42.55 19.23
C SER A 22 0.35 41.22 18.66
N TYR A 23 1.66 41.11 18.48
CA TYR A 23 2.32 39.91 18.00
C TYR A 23 3.39 39.47 19.00
N ASP A 24 3.34 38.20 19.38
CA ASP A 24 4.33 37.60 20.28
C ASP A 24 5.46 36.98 19.44
N GLN A 25 6.66 37.56 19.52
CA GLN A 25 7.83 37.12 18.76
C GLN A 25 8.27 35.70 19.13
N GLU A 26 8.12 35.28 20.39
CA GLU A 26 8.49 33.93 20.83
C GLU A 26 7.51 32.90 20.25
N LEU A 27 6.22 33.22 20.30
CA LEU A 27 5.18 32.35 19.76
C LEU A 27 5.24 32.26 18.23
N LEU A 28 5.56 33.35 17.53
CA LEU A 28 5.84 33.33 16.08
C LEU A 28 7.06 32.46 15.74
N ARG A 29 8.12 32.51 16.55
CA ARG A 29 9.31 31.68 16.37
C ARG A 29 8.99 30.19 16.57
N ASP A 30 8.15 29.85 17.55
CA ASP A 30 7.70 28.48 17.78
C ASP A 30 6.78 27.97 16.66
N ILE A 31 5.87 28.81 16.17
CA ILE A 31 5.06 28.52 14.99
C ILE A 31 5.97 28.27 13.78
N TRP A 32 6.96 29.13 13.54
CA TRP A 32 7.92 28.96 12.44
C TRP A 32 8.70 27.65 12.55
N HIS A 33 9.20 27.30 13.75
CA HIS A 33 9.85 26.02 13.99
C HIS A 33 8.91 24.82 13.78
N GLY A 34 7.65 24.95 14.17
CA GLY A 34 6.61 23.94 13.93
C GLY A 34 6.35 23.73 12.44
N ILE A 35 6.17 24.82 11.69
CA ILE A 35 5.99 24.82 10.23
C ILE A 35 7.20 24.21 9.54
N SER A 36 8.41 24.67 9.89
CA SER A 36 9.68 24.17 9.32
C SER A 36 9.85 22.67 9.56
N ARG A 37 9.60 22.19 10.79
CA ARG A 37 9.65 20.75 11.12
C ARG A 37 8.59 19.96 10.33
N SER A 38 7.37 20.48 10.23
CA SER A 38 6.28 19.85 9.48
C SER A 38 6.60 19.75 7.99
N TYR A 39 7.15 20.83 7.40
CA TYR A 39 7.58 20.86 6.01
C TYR A 39 8.72 19.87 5.75
N LYS A 40 9.77 19.87 6.57
CA LYS A 40 10.87 18.89 6.48
C LYS A 40 10.36 17.45 6.54
N ARG A 41 9.40 17.15 7.44
CA ARG A 41 8.75 15.84 7.53
C ARG A 41 7.92 15.51 6.30
N ARG A 42 7.22 16.48 5.71
CA ARG A 42 6.44 16.28 4.48
C ARG A 42 7.34 15.97 3.29
N VAL A 43 8.43 16.73 3.12
CA VAL A 43 9.43 16.48 2.07
C VAL A 43 10.10 15.11 2.28
N GLY A 44 10.46 14.77 3.52
CA GLY A 44 11.03 13.46 3.85
C GLY A 44 10.08 12.30 3.52
N ARG A 45 8.79 12.42 3.86
CA ARG A 45 7.76 11.43 3.49
C ARG A 45 7.63 11.31 1.98
N PHE A 46 7.50 12.43 1.27
CA PHE A 46 7.41 12.41 -0.19
C PHE A 46 8.62 11.73 -0.83
N LYS A 47 9.84 12.04 -0.37
CA LYS A 47 11.06 11.36 -0.85
C LYS A 47 11.02 9.86 -0.58
N ASN A 48 10.62 9.44 0.62
CA ASN A 48 10.50 8.03 0.96
C ASN A 48 9.43 7.33 0.13
N ASP A 49 8.27 7.95 -0.05
CA ASP A 49 7.16 7.41 -0.84
C ASP A 49 7.55 7.28 -2.31
N PHE A 50 8.28 8.27 -2.85
CA PHE A 50 8.83 8.22 -4.19
C PHE A 50 9.83 7.06 -4.33
N VAL A 51 10.83 6.96 -3.44
CA VAL A 51 11.83 5.89 -3.44
C VAL A 51 11.19 4.50 -3.28
N ASN A 52 10.21 4.35 -2.38
CA ASN A 52 9.43 3.12 -2.21
C ASN A 52 8.57 2.83 -3.45
N GLY A 53 8.10 3.88 -4.15
CA GLY A 53 7.39 3.80 -5.42
C GLY A 53 8.26 3.26 -6.56
N MET A 54 9.58 3.49 -6.53
CA MET A 54 10.51 3.01 -7.55
C MET A 54 10.91 1.54 -7.35
N PHE A 55 10.78 1.01 -6.13
CA PHE A 55 11.14 -0.38 -5.83
C PHE A 55 10.31 -1.37 -6.67
N PRO A 56 10.92 -2.41 -7.26
CA PRO A 56 12.29 -2.93 -7.04
C PRO A 56 13.42 -2.26 -7.87
N ALA A 57 13.12 -1.25 -8.67
CA ALA A 57 14.13 -0.58 -9.49
C ALA A 57 14.80 0.60 -8.78
N ASN A 58 15.97 1.01 -9.28
CA ASN A 58 16.77 2.11 -8.74
C ASN A 58 16.64 3.38 -9.59
N SER A 59 16.88 4.55 -9.01
CA SER A 59 16.85 5.84 -9.74
C SER A 59 17.78 5.89 -10.95
N TRP A 60 18.93 5.23 -10.89
CA TRP A 60 19.86 5.07 -12.03
C TRP A 60 19.23 4.34 -13.23
N THR A 61 18.34 3.36 -12.98
CA THR A 61 17.72 2.58 -14.06
C THR A 61 16.79 3.41 -14.93
N LEU A 62 16.23 4.51 -14.40
CA LEU A 62 15.48 5.48 -15.21
C LEU A 62 16.40 6.13 -16.24
N GLY A 63 17.57 6.61 -15.81
CA GLY A 63 18.56 7.20 -16.71
C GLY A 63 19.02 6.21 -17.78
N LEU A 64 19.24 4.94 -17.42
CA LEU A 64 19.57 3.90 -18.39
C LEU A 64 18.45 3.66 -19.41
N VAL A 65 17.18 3.59 -18.98
CA VAL A 65 16.06 3.38 -19.90
C VAL A 65 15.88 4.59 -20.83
N VAL A 66 15.99 5.80 -20.31
CA VAL A 66 15.97 7.03 -21.12
C VAL A 66 17.11 7.05 -22.14
N ALA A 67 18.33 6.70 -21.72
CA ALA A 67 19.49 6.63 -22.61
C ALA A 67 19.30 5.53 -23.67
N ALA A 68 18.77 4.37 -23.30
CA ALA A 68 18.46 3.30 -24.24
C ALA A 68 17.42 3.77 -25.26
N VAL A 69 16.30 4.36 -24.83
CA VAL A 69 15.28 4.91 -25.74
C VAL A 69 15.88 5.95 -26.68
N ALA A 70 16.77 6.83 -26.19
CA ALA A 70 17.47 7.81 -27.01
C ALA A 70 18.37 7.16 -28.07
N ILE A 71 19.20 6.17 -27.69
CA ILE A 71 20.10 5.47 -28.60
C ILE A 71 19.32 4.70 -29.66
N PHE A 72 18.30 3.95 -29.25
CA PHE A 72 17.47 3.19 -30.18
C PHE A 72 16.66 4.10 -31.11
N SER A 73 16.22 5.27 -30.63
CA SER A 73 15.59 6.30 -31.47
C SER A 73 16.52 6.77 -32.59
N VAL A 74 17.80 7.00 -32.30
CA VAL A 74 18.81 7.36 -33.33
C VAL A 74 19.01 6.22 -34.34
N LEU A 75 18.94 4.97 -33.88
CA LEU A 75 19.02 3.78 -34.73
C LEU A 75 17.72 3.48 -35.50
N LYS A 76 16.71 4.35 -35.43
CA LYS A 76 15.37 4.18 -36.04
C LYS A 76 14.63 2.92 -35.57
N HIS A 77 14.95 2.43 -34.38
CA HIS A 77 14.23 1.34 -33.71
C HIS A 77 13.44 1.90 -32.52
N ASP A 78 12.19 1.48 -32.38
CA ASP A 78 11.35 1.94 -31.27
C ASP A 78 11.41 0.96 -30.09
N LEU A 79 12.16 1.34 -29.05
CA LEU A 79 12.24 0.60 -27.78
C LEU A 79 11.02 0.87 -26.87
N SER A 80 10.28 1.96 -27.13
CA SER A 80 9.18 2.43 -26.28
C SER A 80 7.83 1.80 -26.64
N TYR A 81 7.83 0.81 -27.55
CA TYR A 81 6.61 0.11 -28.01
C TYR A 81 5.49 1.04 -28.48
N GLY A 82 5.84 2.09 -29.23
CA GLY A 82 4.88 3.05 -29.79
C GLY A 82 4.62 4.29 -28.93
N ILE A 83 5.16 4.38 -27.71
CA ILE A 83 4.95 5.56 -26.85
C ILE A 83 5.65 6.79 -27.43
N LEU A 84 6.89 6.65 -27.90
CA LEU A 84 7.69 7.74 -28.47
C LEU A 84 7.04 8.35 -29.72
N PRO A 85 6.68 7.59 -30.77
CA PRO A 85 6.01 8.16 -31.94
C PRO A 85 4.65 8.76 -31.58
N PHE A 86 3.90 8.14 -30.68
CA PHE A 86 2.63 8.71 -30.20
C PHE A 86 2.82 10.09 -29.56
N LEU A 87 3.80 10.22 -28.66
CA LEU A 87 4.09 11.50 -28.00
C LEU A 87 4.58 12.54 -29.00
N GLN A 88 5.47 12.14 -29.90
CA GLN A 88 6.06 13.03 -30.88
C GLN A 88 5.00 13.57 -31.84
N ASP A 89 4.19 12.70 -32.45
CA ASP A 89 3.29 13.06 -33.54
C ASP A 89 1.97 13.70 -33.05
N TYR A 90 1.45 13.28 -31.89
CA TYR A 90 0.11 13.70 -31.43
C TYR A 90 0.12 14.72 -30.30
N ILE A 91 1.18 14.80 -29.50
CA ILE A 91 1.21 15.69 -28.32
C ILE A 91 2.24 16.80 -28.51
N VAL A 92 3.50 16.43 -28.71
CA VAL A 92 4.62 17.35 -28.65
C VAL A 92 4.73 18.17 -29.93
N HIS A 93 4.43 17.60 -31.10
CA HIS A 93 4.35 18.33 -32.36
C HIS A 93 3.35 19.50 -32.29
N TYR A 94 2.19 19.32 -31.65
CA TYR A 94 1.20 20.39 -31.51
C TYR A 94 1.63 21.52 -30.57
N ILE A 95 2.45 21.22 -29.56
CA ILE A 95 2.82 22.19 -28.51
C ILE A 95 4.14 22.91 -28.85
N PHE A 96 5.13 22.18 -29.38
CA PHE A 96 6.51 22.68 -29.57
C PHE A 96 6.96 22.67 -31.04
N GLY A 97 6.16 22.11 -31.96
CA GLY A 97 6.51 21.98 -33.37
C GLY A 97 7.65 21.00 -33.64
N ASP A 98 8.13 21.00 -34.89
CA ASP A 98 9.25 20.17 -35.35
C ASP A 98 10.58 20.80 -34.97
N GLY A 99 11.05 20.49 -33.75
CA GLY A 99 12.34 20.94 -33.25
C GLY A 99 13.05 19.90 -32.40
N TYR A 100 14.38 20.05 -32.29
CA TYR A 100 15.22 19.20 -31.43
C TYR A 100 14.77 19.20 -29.97
N LEU A 101 14.16 20.30 -29.51
CA LEU A 101 13.57 20.41 -28.17
C LEU A 101 12.36 19.49 -28.01
N GLY A 102 11.45 19.47 -28.99
CA GLY A 102 10.29 18.58 -28.98
C GLY A 102 10.71 17.10 -29.00
N GLN A 103 11.70 16.74 -29.81
CA GLN A 103 12.24 15.39 -29.84
C GLN A 103 12.87 14.99 -28.49
N SER A 104 13.66 15.88 -27.89
CA SER A 104 14.30 15.63 -26.59
C SER A 104 13.27 15.44 -25.46
N ILE A 105 12.24 16.30 -25.42
CA ILE A 105 11.14 16.17 -24.46
C ILE A 105 10.38 14.86 -24.67
N SER A 106 10.09 14.50 -25.92
CA SER A 106 9.40 13.24 -26.26
C SER A 106 10.20 12.02 -25.80
N ILE A 107 11.52 12.00 -26.00
CA ILE A 107 12.40 10.93 -25.54
C ILE A 107 12.42 10.84 -24.01
N LEU A 108 12.51 11.97 -23.30
CA LEU A 108 12.49 11.99 -21.84
C LEU A 108 11.16 11.45 -21.28
N VAL A 109 10.03 11.89 -21.83
CA VAL A 109 8.70 11.45 -21.39
C VAL A 109 8.45 9.98 -21.77
N ALA A 110 8.78 9.57 -23.00
CA ALA A 110 8.65 8.19 -23.44
C ALA A 110 9.52 7.24 -22.61
N GLY A 111 10.77 7.63 -22.33
CA GLY A 111 11.68 6.88 -21.48
C GLY A 111 11.17 6.76 -20.04
N ALA A 112 10.63 7.84 -19.47
CA ALA A 112 10.02 7.81 -18.14
C ALA A 112 8.78 6.90 -18.08
N LEU A 113 7.88 6.97 -19.07
CA LEU A 113 6.70 6.11 -19.15
C LEU A 113 7.07 4.63 -19.33
N THR A 114 8.01 4.34 -20.25
CA THR A 114 8.53 2.98 -20.47
C THR A 114 9.14 2.42 -19.19
N TRP A 115 9.94 3.24 -18.50
CA TRP A 115 10.52 2.86 -17.21
C TRP A 115 9.45 2.61 -16.14
N LEU A 116 8.42 3.47 -16.05
CA LEU A 116 7.31 3.25 -15.11
C LEU A 116 6.59 1.92 -15.39
N ILE A 117 6.31 1.60 -16.66
CA ILE A 117 5.71 0.31 -17.05
C ILE A 117 6.62 -0.85 -16.64
N PHE A 118 7.93 -0.74 -16.88
CA PHE A 118 8.91 -1.73 -16.44
C PHE A 118 8.91 -1.94 -14.92
N VAL A 119 8.87 -0.86 -14.12
CA VAL A 119 8.79 -0.97 -12.66
C VAL A 119 7.49 -1.64 -12.22
N GLN A 120 6.35 -1.28 -12.81
CA GLN A 120 5.06 -1.87 -12.44
C GLN A 120 4.96 -3.35 -12.82
N THR A 121 5.53 -3.77 -13.94
CA THR A 121 5.58 -5.18 -14.35
C THR A 121 6.46 -6.01 -13.42
N LEU A 122 7.63 -5.50 -13.02
CA LEU A 122 8.47 -6.14 -12.00
C LEU A 122 7.76 -6.25 -10.65
N ARG A 123 7.10 -5.16 -10.22
CA ARG A 123 6.32 -5.14 -8.98
C ARG A 123 5.20 -6.16 -8.99
N LEU A 124 4.45 -6.24 -10.10
CA LEU A 124 3.41 -7.25 -10.27
C LEU A 124 3.98 -8.67 -10.24
N SER A 125 5.15 -8.89 -10.84
CA SER A 125 5.83 -10.19 -10.81
C SER A 125 6.21 -10.61 -9.38
N ILE A 126 6.74 -9.68 -8.58
CA ILE A 126 7.01 -9.92 -7.15
C ILE A 126 5.69 -10.19 -6.40
N LYS A 127 4.63 -9.44 -6.69
CA LYS A 127 3.33 -9.65 -6.06
C LYS A 127 2.77 -11.05 -6.34
N MET A 128 2.84 -11.51 -7.58
CA MET A 128 2.45 -12.86 -7.98
C MET A 128 3.30 -13.92 -7.26
N LEU A 129 4.61 -13.67 -7.12
CA LEU A 129 5.50 -14.55 -6.34
C LEU A 129 5.05 -14.62 -4.88
N LEU A 130 4.75 -13.48 -4.25
CA LEU A 130 4.33 -13.41 -2.83
C LEU A 130 2.91 -13.94 -2.58
N GLU A 131 2.09 -14.10 -3.62
CA GLU A 131 0.75 -14.66 -3.50
C GLU A 131 0.75 -16.18 -3.32
N TYR A 132 1.87 -16.86 -3.59
CA TYR A 132 1.99 -18.31 -3.39
C TYR A 132 1.81 -18.72 -1.92
N LYS A 133 0.79 -19.54 -1.65
CA LYS A 133 0.46 -20.08 -0.32
C LYS A 133 0.54 -21.60 -0.21
N GLY A 134 1.05 -22.28 -1.24
CA GLY A 134 1.08 -23.74 -1.28
C GLY A 134 1.81 -24.35 -0.08
N TRP A 135 2.88 -23.69 0.38
CA TRP A 135 3.67 -24.09 1.54
C TRP A 135 2.86 -24.23 2.84
N MET A 136 1.76 -23.49 3.00
CA MET A 136 0.95 -23.48 4.23
C MET A 136 0.06 -24.72 4.36
N TYR A 137 -0.25 -25.38 3.25
CA TYR A 137 -1.14 -26.55 3.20
C TYR A 137 -0.38 -27.87 3.05
N GLU A 138 0.96 -27.83 3.08
CA GLU A 138 1.79 -29.03 3.04
C GLU A 138 1.71 -29.77 4.39
N SER A 139 1.50 -31.09 4.35
CA SER A 139 1.40 -31.89 5.57
C SER A 139 2.75 -31.97 6.30
N PRO A 140 2.78 -31.77 7.63
CA PRO A 140 3.99 -31.98 8.41
C PRO A 140 4.57 -33.38 8.19
N GLY A 141 5.89 -33.48 8.03
CA GLY A 141 6.61 -34.75 7.87
C GLY A 141 6.76 -35.28 6.43
N LYS A 142 6.11 -34.66 5.43
CA LYS A 142 6.37 -34.97 4.01
C LYS A 142 7.49 -34.08 3.43
N PRO A 143 8.23 -34.56 2.41
CA PRO A 143 9.25 -33.73 1.77
C PRO A 143 8.60 -32.52 1.09
N VAL A 144 9.25 -31.36 1.23
CA VAL A 144 8.77 -30.08 0.68
C VAL A 144 8.59 -30.17 -0.83
N SER A 145 7.48 -29.63 -1.33
CA SER A 145 7.15 -29.62 -2.76
C SER A 145 8.18 -28.85 -3.60
N LYS A 146 8.46 -29.32 -4.83
CA LYS A 146 9.36 -28.64 -5.78
C LYS A 146 9.02 -27.15 -6.00
N PRO A 147 7.76 -26.75 -6.26
CA PRO A 147 7.39 -25.34 -6.34
C PRO A 147 7.73 -24.53 -5.08
N THR A 148 7.49 -25.09 -3.89
CA THR A 148 7.83 -24.44 -2.62
C THR A 148 9.34 -24.25 -2.46
N LYS A 149 10.16 -25.23 -2.88
CA LYS A 149 11.63 -25.09 -2.88
C LYS A 149 12.09 -23.99 -3.83
N ILE A 150 11.54 -23.93 -5.04
CA ILE A 150 11.87 -22.87 -6.03
C ILE A 150 11.46 -21.51 -5.48
N TRP A 151 10.24 -21.40 -4.96
CA TRP A 151 9.73 -20.18 -4.35
C TRP A 151 10.62 -19.68 -3.20
N LEU A 152 11.00 -20.56 -2.27
CA LEU A 152 11.93 -20.23 -1.18
C LEU A 152 13.31 -19.79 -1.69
N ALA A 153 13.83 -20.46 -2.72
CA ALA A 153 15.12 -20.09 -3.30
C ALA A 153 15.08 -18.67 -3.92
N ILE A 154 14.01 -18.33 -4.63
CA ILE A 154 13.81 -16.99 -5.18
C ILE A 154 13.68 -15.96 -4.05
N LEU A 155 12.88 -16.24 -3.01
CA LEU A 155 12.74 -15.35 -1.86
C LEU A 155 14.07 -15.11 -1.14
N HIS A 156 14.91 -16.14 -1.03
CA HIS A 156 16.23 -16.02 -0.41
C HIS A 156 17.18 -15.14 -1.21
N ILE A 157 17.10 -15.18 -2.55
CA ILE A 157 17.87 -14.28 -3.41
C ILE A 157 17.38 -12.84 -3.22
N ILE A 158 16.06 -12.64 -3.19
CA ILE A 158 15.45 -11.33 -2.99
C ILE A 158 15.78 -10.75 -1.60
N SER A 159 15.78 -11.56 -0.54
CA SER A 159 16.09 -11.09 0.82
C SER A 159 17.55 -10.67 0.97
N LYS A 160 18.47 -11.33 0.25
CA LYS A 160 19.90 -10.96 0.22
C LYS A 160 20.19 -9.64 -0.47
N ALA A 161 19.25 -9.08 -1.23
CA ALA A 161 19.43 -7.81 -1.94
C ALA A 161 19.43 -6.57 -1.02
N GLY A 162 19.33 -6.74 0.31
CA GLY A 162 19.36 -5.64 1.28
C GLY A 162 18.22 -4.62 1.11
N PRO A 163 16.96 -5.05 0.99
CA PRO A 163 15.83 -4.14 0.83
C PRO A 163 15.67 -3.22 2.05
N MET A 164 15.15 -2.01 1.84
CA MET A 164 14.76 -1.14 2.95
C MET A 164 13.48 -1.67 3.61
N LEU A 165 13.23 -1.26 4.86
CA LEU A 165 12.12 -1.74 5.69
C LEU A 165 10.74 -1.75 4.99
N HIS A 166 10.45 -0.74 4.17
CA HIS A 166 9.15 -0.58 3.49
C HIS A 166 9.19 -0.82 1.98
N SER A 167 10.30 -1.33 1.44
CA SER A 167 10.49 -1.51 -0.01
C SER A 167 9.39 -2.38 -0.65
N PHE A 168 8.98 -3.46 0.02
CA PHE A 168 7.97 -4.39 -0.53
C PHE A 168 6.52 -3.96 -0.30
N GLN A 169 6.24 -2.87 0.42
CA GLN A 169 4.86 -2.50 0.77
C GLN A 169 3.96 -2.37 -0.47
N GLY A 170 4.49 -1.80 -1.55
CA GLY A 170 3.77 -1.69 -2.82
C GLY A 170 3.62 -3.00 -3.60
N ALA A 171 4.40 -4.03 -3.27
CA ALA A 171 4.40 -5.34 -3.92
C ALA A 171 3.63 -6.41 -3.11
N LEU A 172 3.13 -6.08 -1.92
CA LEU A 172 2.36 -7.04 -1.11
C LEU A 172 1.03 -7.41 -1.80
N PRO A 173 0.64 -8.70 -1.76
CA PRO A 173 -0.68 -9.11 -2.22
C PRO A 173 -1.76 -8.49 -1.31
N ARG A 174 -2.93 -8.23 -1.90
CA ARG A 174 -4.10 -7.78 -1.11
C ARG A 174 -4.60 -8.95 -0.26
N LEU A 175 -5.28 -8.65 0.84
CA LEU A 175 -5.93 -9.69 1.64
C LEU A 175 -7.01 -10.37 0.78
N PRO A 176 -6.92 -11.68 0.50
CA PRO A 176 -7.92 -12.35 -0.33
C PRO A 176 -9.23 -12.49 0.43
N LEU A 177 -10.33 -12.36 -0.31
CA LEU A 177 -11.68 -12.56 0.21
C LEU A 177 -12.10 -14.02 -0.04
N PRO A 178 -12.28 -14.86 1.01
CA PRO A 178 -12.77 -16.24 0.83
C PRO A 178 -14.19 -16.27 0.24
N LYS A 179 -14.50 -17.34 -0.49
CA LYS A 179 -15.84 -17.58 -1.02
C LYS A 179 -16.81 -17.85 0.14
N LEU A 180 -18.04 -17.36 0.00
CA LEU A 180 -19.09 -17.56 1.00
C LEU A 180 -19.33 -19.05 1.30
N ASP A 181 -19.43 -19.88 0.27
CA ASP A 181 -19.67 -21.31 0.43
C ASP A 181 -18.53 -22.02 1.20
N ASP A 182 -17.27 -21.65 0.92
CA ASP A 182 -16.11 -22.18 1.64
C ASP A 182 -16.09 -21.75 3.10
N THR A 183 -16.44 -20.49 3.38
CA THR A 183 -16.53 -19.96 4.74
C THR A 183 -17.62 -20.68 5.53
N ILE A 184 -18.81 -20.86 4.96
CA ILE A 184 -19.93 -21.55 5.63
C ILE A 184 -19.59 -23.02 5.88
N ARG A 185 -19.04 -23.72 4.89
CA ARG A 185 -18.62 -25.12 5.05
C ARG A 185 -17.59 -25.28 6.17
N LYS A 186 -16.59 -24.40 6.24
CA LYS A 186 -15.59 -24.42 7.33
C LYS A 186 -16.21 -24.07 8.67
N HIS A 187 -17.14 -23.10 8.71
CA HIS A 187 -17.86 -22.74 9.92
C HIS A 187 -18.64 -23.93 10.49
N LEU A 188 -19.44 -24.62 9.66
CA LEU A 188 -20.17 -25.82 10.05
C LEU A 188 -19.22 -26.93 10.54
N LEU A 189 -18.10 -27.15 9.85
CA LEU A 189 -17.11 -28.14 10.29
C LEU A 189 -16.51 -27.78 11.66
N SER A 190 -16.22 -26.51 11.92
CA SER A 190 -15.68 -26.04 13.20
C SER A 190 -16.69 -26.09 14.34
N MET A 191 -17.99 -25.93 14.05
CA MET A 191 -19.05 -25.96 15.05
C MET A 191 -19.50 -27.37 15.41
N ARG A 192 -19.29 -28.35 14.51
CA ARG A 192 -19.69 -29.74 14.73
C ARG A 192 -19.22 -30.36 16.07
N PRO A 193 -17.97 -30.19 16.53
CA PRO A 193 -17.55 -30.75 17.81
C PRO A 193 -18.04 -29.94 19.04
N ILE A 194 -18.69 -28.79 18.84
CA ILE A 194 -19.13 -27.89 19.91
C ILE A 194 -20.63 -28.07 20.20
N LEU A 195 -21.41 -28.36 19.16
CA LEU A 195 -22.87 -28.44 19.22
C LEU A 195 -23.35 -29.89 19.30
N ASP A 196 -24.52 -30.09 19.91
CA ASP A 196 -25.24 -31.36 19.79
C ASP A 196 -25.92 -31.50 18.42
N ASP A 197 -26.60 -32.62 18.20
CA ASP A 197 -27.21 -32.94 16.90
C ASP A 197 -28.37 -32.00 16.54
N GLU A 198 -29.22 -31.64 17.51
CA GLU A 198 -30.37 -30.77 17.29
C GLU A 198 -29.92 -29.33 16.98
N GLU A 199 -28.99 -28.79 17.76
CA GLU A 199 -28.39 -27.47 17.55
C GLU A 199 -27.64 -27.41 16.21
N TYR A 200 -26.98 -28.49 15.82
CA TYR A 200 -26.26 -28.55 14.56
C TYR A 200 -27.19 -28.54 13.34
N GLU A 201 -28.29 -29.30 13.39
CA GLU A 201 -29.30 -29.30 12.33
C GLU A 201 -29.93 -27.91 12.16
N GLU A 202 -30.22 -27.21 13.27
CA GLU A 202 -30.70 -25.83 13.22
C GLU A 202 -29.65 -24.90 12.59
N LEU A 203 -28.39 -25.01 13.00
CA LEU A 203 -27.29 -24.22 12.44
C LEU A 203 -27.11 -24.45 10.94
N GLU A 204 -27.21 -25.69 10.48
CA GLU A 204 -27.13 -26.05 9.06
C GLU A 204 -28.25 -25.38 8.26
N PHE A 205 -29.50 -25.48 8.76
CA PHE A 205 -30.66 -24.82 8.15
C PHE A 205 -30.48 -23.30 8.07
N LEU A 206 -30.07 -22.65 9.17
CA LEU A 206 -29.83 -21.20 9.22
C LEU A 206 -28.69 -20.79 8.29
N SER A 207 -27.61 -21.57 8.25
CA SER A 207 -26.47 -21.34 7.37
C SER A 207 -26.86 -21.41 5.90
N GLU A 208 -27.70 -22.38 5.53
CA GLU A 208 -28.19 -22.52 4.15
C GLU A 208 -29.14 -21.38 3.76
N ARG A 209 -30.02 -20.96 4.68
CA ARG A 209 -30.87 -19.79 4.49
C ARG A 209 -30.04 -18.52 4.32
N PHE A 210 -28.98 -18.33 5.10
CA PHE A 210 -28.05 -17.21 4.96
C PHE A 210 -27.32 -17.26 3.60
N ARG A 211 -26.79 -18.44 3.23
CA ARG A 211 -26.06 -18.68 1.97
C ARG A 211 -26.89 -18.41 0.73
N LYS A 212 -28.19 -18.73 0.76
CA LYS A 212 -29.13 -18.49 -0.35
C LYS A 212 -29.73 -17.08 -0.33
N GLY A 213 -29.86 -16.47 0.85
CA GLY A 213 -30.46 -15.16 1.06
C GLY A 213 -29.45 -14.03 1.22
N VAL A 214 -29.48 -13.38 2.39
CA VAL A 214 -28.75 -12.14 2.68
C VAL A 214 -27.22 -12.27 2.56
N GLY A 215 -26.66 -13.46 2.82
CA GLY A 215 -25.23 -13.71 2.75
C GLY A 215 -24.63 -13.41 1.37
N ARG A 216 -25.36 -13.70 0.27
CA ARG A 216 -24.91 -13.37 -1.09
C ARG A 216 -24.82 -11.86 -1.32
N ARG A 217 -25.78 -11.11 -0.78
CA ARG A 217 -25.81 -9.65 -0.89
C ARG A 217 -24.65 -9.04 -0.11
N LEU A 218 -24.41 -9.52 1.12
CA LEU A 218 -23.28 -9.08 1.94
C LEU A 218 -21.93 -9.43 1.30
N GLN A 219 -21.78 -10.63 0.75
CA GLN A 219 -20.56 -11.04 0.05
C GLN A 219 -20.27 -10.13 -1.17
N ARG A 220 -21.29 -9.67 -1.89
CA ARG A 220 -21.12 -8.70 -2.99
C ARG A 220 -20.57 -7.36 -2.49
N TYR A 221 -21.13 -6.83 -1.39
CA TYR A 221 -20.63 -5.59 -0.77
C TYR A 221 -19.19 -5.76 -0.28
N LEU A 222 -18.88 -6.91 0.32
CA LEU A 222 -17.53 -7.23 0.78
C LEU A 222 -16.53 -7.35 -0.38
N THR A 223 -16.97 -7.92 -1.51
CA THR A 223 -16.17 -7.99 -2.75
C THR A 223 -15.85 -6.60 -3.26
N LEU A 224 -16.86 -5.72 -3.33
CA LEU A 224 -16.65 -4.32 -3.72
C LEU A 224 -15.66 -3.63 -2.77
N LYS A 225 -15.82 -3.76 -1.44
CA LYS A 225 -14.85 -3.21 -0.48
C LYS A 225 -13.43 -3.73 -0.71
N SER A 226 -13.27 -5.02 -0.99
CA SER A 226 -11.95 -5.63 -1.25
C SER A 226 -11.24 -5.07 -2.50
N TRP A 227 -11.98 -4.50 -3.45
CA TRP A 227 -11.38 -3.87 -4.63
C TRP A 227 -10.81 -2.48 -4.33
N PHE A 228 -11.41 -1.76 -3.38
CA PHE A 228 -11.00 -0.40 -3.01
C PHE A 228 -10.07 -0.34 -1.79
N SER A 229 -9.90 -1.43 -1.04
CA SER A 229 -9.00 -1.52 0.11
C SER A 229 -7.82 -2.46 -0.15
N THR A 230 -6.63 -2.14 0.36
CA THR A 230 -5.48 -3.06 0.37
C THR A 230 -5.72 -4.25 1.30
N ASN A 231 -6.34 -3.96 2.45
CA ASN A 231 -6.88 -4.93 3.39
C ASN A 231 -8.32 -4.50 3.72
N TYR A 232 -9.30 -5.35 3.42
CA TYR A 232 -10.71 -5.01 3.62
C TYR A 232 -11.18 -5.14 5.08
N VAL A 233 -10.35 -5.68 5.97
CA VAL A 233 -10.71 -5.99 7.37
C VAL A 233 -10.09 -5.00 8.36
N THR A 234 -8.93 -4.40 8.05
CA THR A 234 -8.13 -3.59 8.99
C THR A 234 -8.96 -2.56 9.76
N ASP A 235 -9.70 -1.72 9.04
CA ASP A 235 -10.51 -0.64 9.59
C ASP A 235 -11.61 -1.17 10.54
N TRP A 236 -12.28 -2.26 10.17
CA TRP A 236 -13.25 -2.91 11.07
C TRP A 236 -12.59 -3.61 12.25
N TRP A 237 -11.46 -4.26 12.04
CA TRP A 237 -10.74 -4.96 13.10
C TRP A 237 -10.28 -3.98 14.17
N GLU A 238 -9.63 -2.89 13.77
CA GLU A 238 -9.18 -1.84 14.69
C GLU A 238 -10.35 -1.25 15.49
N GLU A 239 -11.44 -0.90 14.80
CA GLU A 239 -12.58 -0.27 15.44
C GLU A 239 -13.32 -1.22 16.40
N PHE A 240 -13.70 -2.40 15.93
CA PHE A 240 -14.59 -3.29 16.68
C PHE A 240 -13.86 -4.14 17.71
N VAL A 241 -12.62 -4.58 17.44
CA VAL A 241 -11.87 -5.42 18.37
C VAL A 241 -11.22 -4.58 19.46
N TYR A 242 -10.70 -3.41 19.13
CA TYR A 242 -9.94 -2.60 20.09
C TYR A 242 -10.67 -1.33 20.52
N MET A 243 -11.05 -0.45 19.58
CA MET A 243 -11.49 0.90 19.94
C MET A 243 -12.87 0.95 20.59
N ARG A 244 -13.76 -0.01 20.29
CA ARG A 244 -15.10 -0.10 20.89
C ARG A 244 -15.13 -0.90 22.20
N GLN A 245 -14.07 -1.63 22.54
CA GLN A 245 -14.02 -2.42 23.77
C GLN A 245 -13.90 -1.50 24.99
N ARG A 246 -14.79 -1.66 25.98
CA ARG A 246 -14.82 -0.82 27.20
C ARG A 246 -14.11 -1.42 28.39
N SER A 247 -13.62 -2.66 28.27
CA SER A 247 -12.90 -3.34 29.35
C SER A 247 -11.52 -2.70 29.59
N PRO A 248 -10.98 -2.74 30.81
CA PRO A 248 -9.65 -2.19 31.10
C PRO A 248 -8.57 -2.80 30.20
N ILE A 249 -7.80 -1.96 29.53
CA ILE A 249 -6.81 -2.39 28.52
C ILE A 249 -5.63 -3.18 29.10
N MET A 250 -5.24 -2.88 30.35
CA MET A 250 -4.01 -3.39 30.96
C MET A 250 -4.01 -4.92 31.13
N ILE A 251 -5.17 -5.51 31.39
CA ILE A 251 -5.32 -6.95 31.61
C ILE A 251 -5.90 -7.63 30.36
N ASN A 252 -6.87 -6.98 29.69
CA ASN A 252 -7.70 -7.64 28.70
C ASN A 252 -7.20 -7.51 27.25
N SER A 253 -6.20 -6.66 27.00
CA SER A 253 -5.76 -6.35 25.62
C SER A 253 -4.24 -6.23 25.49
N ASN A 254 -3.57 -5.60 26.45
CA ASN A 254 -2.12 -5.47 26.42
C ASN A 254 -1.43 -6.82 26.64
N TYR A 255 -0.44 -7.14 25.80
CA TYR A 255 0.43 -8.30 25.97
C TYR A 255 1.76 -7.86 26.62
N TYR A 256 2.35 -8.74 27.43
CA TYR A 256 3.69 -8.57 27.99
C TYR A 256 4.50 -9.84 27.76
N GLY A 257 5.80 -9.68 27.49
CA GLY A 257 6.74 -10.79 27.36
C GLY A 257 7.86 -10.64 28.37
N PHE A 258 8.18 -11.71 29.09
CA PHE A 258 9.34 -11.73 29.97
C PHE A 258 10.57 -12.12 29.17
N VAL A 259 11.57 -11.23 29.14
CA VAL A 259 12.89 -11.57 28.60
C VAL A 259 13.72 -12.11 29.76
N ARG A 260 14.06 -13.40 29.70
CA ARG A 260 15.03 -13.99 30.62
C ARG A 260 16.42 -13.61 30.13
N PHE A 261 17.03 -12.62 30.77
CA PHE A 261 18.47 -12.40 30.62
C PHE A 261 19.18 -13.51 31.40
N ASN A 262 19.85 -14.41 30.68
CA ASN A 262 20.83 -15.31 31.29
C ASN A 262 22.04 -14.45 31.67
N ILE A 263 22.04 -13.95 32.91
CA ILE A 263 23.22 -13.37 33.57
C ILE A 263 23.96 -14.51 34.25
#